data_AF-A0A920L1A0-F1
#
_entry.id   AF-A0A920L1A0-F1
#
_cell.length_a   1.000
_cell.length_b   1.000
_cell.length_c   1.000
_cell.angle_alpha   90.00
_cell.angle_beta   90.00
_cell.angle_gamma   90.00
#
_symmetry.space_group_name_H-M   'P 1'
#
loop_
_entity.id
_entity.type
_entity.pdbx_description
1 polymer ?
#
loop_
_entity_poly.entity_id
_entity_poly.type
_entity_poly.pdbx_seq_one_letter_code
_entity_poly.pdbx_strand_id
1 'polypeptide(L)'
;MGWQKIVAFQTRNPLHRAHQELTLKAARDVEANLLIHPVVGMTKPGDVDHFTRVRCYEAILDNYPTFSTTLSLINLAMRMAGHARPFGMV
;
A
#
# COMPACT_ATOMS: atom_id res chain seq x y z
N MET A 1 -7.99 -16.09 -6.55
CA MET A 1 -6.78 -15.80 -5.77
C MET A 1 -6.63 -16.67 -4.52
N GLY A 2 -7.68 -17.10 -3.81
CA GLY A 2 -7.55 -18.15 -2.78
C GLY A 2 -6.59 -17.85 -1.62
N TRP A 3 -6.22 -16.58 -1.43
CA TRP A 3 -5.24 -16.17 -0.43
C TRP A 3 -5.81 -16.32 0.99
N GLN A 4 -5.13 -17.09 1.82
CA GLN A 4 -5.50 -17.35 3.21
C GLN A 4 -4.89 -16.32 4.18
N LYS A 5 -3.69 -15.82 3.86
CA LYS A 5 -2.92 -14.89 4.67
C LYS A 5 -2.42 -13.74 3.81
N ILE A 6 -2.65 -12.51 4.27
CA ILE A 6 -2.36 -11.28 3.53
C ILE A 6 -1.73 -10.26 4.47
N VAL A 7 -0.61 -9.67 4.06
CA VAL A 7 -0.01 -8.49 4.67
C VAL A 7 -0.42 -7.27 3.86
N ALA A 8 -1.11 -6.32 4.49
CA ALA A 8 -1.51 -5.08 3.84
C ALA A 8 -0.51 -3.96 4.14
N PHE A 9 0.01 -3.30 3.09
CA PHE A 9 0.87 -2.13 3.20
C PHE A 9 0.09 -0.86 2.85
N GLN A 10 -0.22 -0.08 3.87
CA GLN A 10 -0.92 1.20 3.74
C GLN A 10 0.10 2.32 3.50
N THR A 11 -0.01 3.03 2.38
CA THR A 11 0.83 4.21 2.11
C THR A 11 0.03 5.35 1.51
N ARG A 12 0.52 6.59 1.67
CA ARG A 12 0.08 7.75 0.88
C ARG A 12 1.19 8.31 -0.01
N ASN A 13 2.41 7.81 0.16
CA ASN A 13 3.62 8.28 -0.50
C ASN A 13 4.02 7.33 -1.64
N PRO A 14 4.80 7.80 -2.64
CA PRO A 14 5.42 6.93 -3.62
C PRO A 14 6.26 5.82 -2.96
N LEU A 15 6.25 4.64 -3.56
CA LEU A 15 7.08 3.53 -3.10
C LEU A 15 8.51 3.71 -3.64
N HIS A 16 9.47 3.31 -2.82
CA HIS A 16 10.90 3.32 -3.13
C HIS A 16 11.46 1.94 -2.79
N ARG A 17 12.71 1.65 -3.18
CA ARG A 17 13.35 0.35 -2.91
C ARG A 17 13.29 -0.08 -1.44
N ALA A 18 13.44 0.87 -0.50
CA ALA A 18 13.31 0.56 0.93
C ALA A 18 11.92 0.02 1.30
N HIS A 19 10.85 0.59 0.73
CA HIS A 19 9.49 0.12 0.95
C HIS A 19 9.25 -1.26 0.32
N GLN A 20 9.88 -1.53 -0.83
CA GLN A 20 9.82 -2.84 -1.49
C GLN A 20 10.47 -3.92 -0.63
N GLU A 21 11.70 -3.70 -0.18
CA GLU A 21 12.38 -4.68 0.68
C GLU A 21 11.62 -4.92 1.98
N LEU A 22 11.09 -3.86 2.60
CA LEU A 22 10.31 -3.96 3.83
C LEU A 22 9.04 -4.80 3.64
N THR A 23 8.28 -4.54 2.58
CA THR A 23 7.02 -5.25 2.31
C THR A 23 7.25 -6.70 1.89
N LEU A 24 8.27 -6.97 1.08
CA LEU A 24 8.67 -8.32 0.69
C LEU A 24 9.21 -9.11 1.88
N LYS A 25 10.00 -8.47 2.75
CA LYS A 25 10.47 -9.11 3.98
C LYS A 25 9.30 -9.46 4.90
N ALA A 26 8.40 -8.52 5.15
CA ALA A 26 7.22 -8.77 5.99
C ALA A 26 6.35 -9.91 5.43
N ALA A 27 6.11 -9.94 4.12
CA ALA A 27 5.34 -11.01 3.48
C ALA A 27 6.04 -12.38 3.59
N ARG A 28 7.38 -12.43 3.41
CA ARG A 28 8.18 -13.66 3.57
C ARG A 28 8.19 -14.16 5.00
N ASP A 29 8.39 -13.28 5.98
CA ASP A 29 8.50 -13.63 7.40
C ASP A 29 7.21 -14.27 7.94
N VAL A 30 6.04 -13.90 7.40
CA VAL A 30 4.74 -14.47 7.80
C VAL A 30 4.16 -15.46 6.79
N GLU A 31 4.88 -15.79 5.70
CA GLU A 31 4.41 -16.65 4.61
C GLU A 31 3.03 -16.22 4.07
N ALA A 32 2.91 -14.93 3.72
CA ALA A 32 1.67 -14.30 3.30
C ALA A 32 1.79 -13.66 1.92
N ASN A 33 0.64 -13.39 1.31
CA ASN A 33 0.56 -12.57 0.11
C ASN A 33 0.61 -11.09 0.49
N LEU A 34 1.08 -10.24 -0.43
CA LEU A 34 1.24 -8.82 -0.21
C LEU A 34 0.09 -8.05 -0.89
N LEU A 35 -0.59 -7.21 -0.11
CA LEU A 35 -1.56 -6.25 -0.62
C LEU A 35 -0.99 -4.84 -0.46
N ILE A 36 -0.68 -4.19 -1.57
CA ILE A 36 -0.31 -2.77 -1.58
C ILE A 36 -1.61 -1.97 -1.62
N HIS A 37 -1.86 -1.18 -0.58
CA HIS A 37 -3.14 -0.49 -0.38
C HIS A 37 -2.95 1.03 -0.25
N PRO A 38 -2.63 1.78 -1.32
CA PRO A 38 -2.36 3.20 -1.21
C PRO A 38 -3.66 4.02 -1.09
N VAL A 39 -3.60 5.11 -0.30
CA VAL A 39 -4.69 6.09 -0.21
C VAL A 39 -4.67 7.01 -1.42
N VAL A 40 -5.77 7.04 -2.17
CA VAL A 40 -5.99 7.96 -3.29
C VAL A 40 -7.02 9.07 -3.00
N GLY A 41 -7.65 9.04 -1.82
CA GLY A 41 -8.59 10.08 -1.36
C GLY A 41 -7.90 11.37 -0.90
N MET A 42 -8.62 12.21 -0.13
CA MET A 42 -8.05 13.43 0.45
C MET A 42 -6.90 13.08 1.42
N THR A 43 -5.68 13.40 1.01
CA THR A 43 -4.47 13.28 1.83
C THR A 43 -4.03 14.65 2.35
N LYS A 44 -2.79 14.77 2.84
CA LYS A 44 -2.30 16.01 3.44
C LYS A 44 -2.17 17.09 2.35
N PRO A 45 -2.55 18.36 2.63
CA PRO A 45 -2.27 19.48 1.73
C PRO A 45 -0.76 19.57 1.44
N GLY A 46 -0.38 19.49 0.16
CA GLY A 46 1.02 19.45 -0.29
C GLY A 46 1.55 18.07 -0.68
N ASP A 47 0.75 17.01 -0.56
CA ASP A 47 1.11 15.70 -1.10
C ASP A 47 1.08 15.69 -2.63
N VAL A 48 1.87 14.79 -3.22
CA VAL A 48 1.92 14.55 -4.67
C VAL A 48 0.54 14.17 -5.21
N ASP A 49 0.20 14.72 -6.38
CA ASP A 49 -1.06 14.46 -7.06
C ASP A 49 -1.39 12.96 -7.19
N HIS A 50 -2.67 12.60 -7.07
CA HIS A 50 -3.09 11.21 -7.03
C HIS A 50 -2.77 10.48 -8.34
N PHE A 51 -2.85 11.13 -9.50
CA PHE A 51 -2.55 10.50 -10.79
C PHE A 51 -1.06 10.15 -10.88
N THR A 52 -0.20 11.05 -10.40
CA THR A 52 1.24 10.79 -10.33
C THR A 52 1.54 9.62 -9.41
N ARG A 53 0.89 9.53 -8.24
CA ARG A 53 1.08 8.42 -7.30
C ARG A 53 0.64 7.09 -7.87
N VAL A 54 -0.53 7.03 -8.52
CA VAL A 54 -1.03 5.81 -9.15
C VAL A 54 -0.05 5.30 -10.22
N ARG A 55 0.46 6.18 -11.09
CA ARG A 55 1.48 5.81 -12.08
C ARG A 55 2.75 5.27 -11.44
N CYS A 56 3.19 5.85 -10.32
CA CYS A 56 4.34 5.32 -9.58
C CYS A 56 4.07 3.91 -9.01
N TYR A 57 2.85 3.64 -8.55
CA TYR A 57 2.48 2.31 -8.05
C TYR A 57 2.39 1.28 -9.18
N GLU A 58 1.85 1.65 -10.34
CA GLU A 58 1.84 0.80 -11.52
C GLU A 58 3.27 0.47 -11.99
N ALA A 59 4.14 1.47 -12.08
CA ALA A 59 5.52 1.25 -12.51
C ALA A 59 6.34 0.38 -11.54
N ILE A 60 6.06 0.47 -10.23
CA ILE A 60 6.80 -0.35 -9.26
C ILE A 60 6.25 -1.77 -9.17
N LEU A 61 4.97 -2.01 -9.51
CA LEU A 61 4.37 -3.34 -9.48
C LEU A 61 5.13 -4.35 -10.34
N ASP A 62 5.73 -3.92 -11.45
CA ASP A 62 6.58 -4.75 -12.31
C ASP A 62 7.81 -5.32 -11.58
N ASN A 63 8.22 -4.69 -10.47
CA ASN A 63 9.33 -5.16 -9.64
C ASN A 63 8.88 -6.10 -8.51
N TYR A 64 7.58 -6.37 -8.37
CA TYR A 64 7.04 -7.32 -7.40
C TYR A 64 6.70 -8.67 -8.06
N PRO A 65 6.73 -9.77 -7.29
CA PRO A 65 6.29 -11.06 -7.80
C PRO A 65 4.79 -11.03 -8.12
N THR A 66 4.44 -11.28 -9.38
CA THR A 66 3.09 -11.12 -9.96
C THR A 66 2.02 -11.98 -9.27
N PHE A 67 2.38 -13.17 -8.79
CA PHE A 67 1.41 -14.11 -8.20
C PHE A 67 1.17 -13.90 -6.70
N SER A 68 2.06 -13.16 -6.02
CA SER A 68 2.01 -12.96 -4.57
C SER A 68 1.70 -11.52 -4.16
N THR A 69 1.53 -10.61 -5.13
CA THR A 69 1.34 -9.18 -4.86
C THR A 69 0.12 -8.66 -5.60
N THR A 70 -0.71 -7.86 -4.94
CA THR A 70 -1.86 -7.18 -5.55
C THR A 70 -1.91 -5.73 -5.11
N LEU A 71 -2.32 -4.83 -6.00
CA LEU A 71 -2.59 -3.43 -5.72
C LEU A 71 -4.09 -3.20 -5.68
N SER A 72 -4.57 -2.58 -4.60
CA SER A 72 -5.95 -2.09 -4.48
C SER A 72 -5.92 -0.66 -4.00
N LEU A 73 -6.62 0.26 -4.65
CA LEU A 73 -6.64 1.67 -4.24
C LEU A 73 -7.72 1.89 -3.19
N ILE A 74 -7.41 2.57 -2.07
CA ILE A 74 -8.42 2.96 -1.08
C ILE A 74 -8.78 4.43 -1.20
N ASN A 75 -10.07 4.71 -1.42
CA ASN A 75 -10.59 6.07 -1.38
C ASN A 75 -10.92 6.46 0.08
N LEU A 76 -9.86 6.81 0.82
CA LEU A 76 -9.95 7.14 2.24
C LEU A 76 -9.60 8.61 2.47
N ALA A 77 -10.44 9.32 3.23
CA ALA A 77 -10.10 10.66 3.72
C ALA A 77 -9.20 10.53 4.98
N MET A 78 -7.94 10.91 4.87
CA MET A 78 -7.00 10.84 6.00
C MET A 78 -7.21 12.00 6.96
N ARG A 79 -7.54 11.69 8.22
CA ARG A 79 -7.69 12.68 9.31
C ARG A 79 -6.39 13.00 10.08
N MET A 80 -5.26 12.44 9.65
CA MET A 80 -3.92 12.67 10.24
C MET A 80 -3.81 12.45 11.76
N ALA A 81 -4.66 11.58 12.33
CA ALA A 81 -4.83 11.43 13.78
C ALA A 81 -3.79 10.52 14.49
N GLY A 82 -2.64 10.26 13.86
CA GLY A 82 -1.55 9.47 14.46
C GLY A 82 -2.01 8.13 15.07
N HIS A 83 -1.71 7.91 16.35
CA HIS A 83 -2.05 6.70 17.12
C HIS A 83 -3.54 6.38 17.21
N ALA A 84 -4.45 7.33 16.92
CA ALA A 84 -5.90 7.10 16.96
C ALA A 84 -6.43 6.29 15.76
N ARG A 85 -5.55 5.76 14.90
CA ARG A 85 -5.89 4.85 13.80
C ARG A 85 -5.33 3.43 14.03
N PRO A 86 -5.99 2.62 14.87
CA PRO A 86 -6.05 1.19 14.65
C PRO A 86 -7.51 0.77 14.43
N PHE A 87 -7.76 -0.08 13.43
CA PHE A 87 -9.01 -0.81 13.22
C PHE A 87 -10.30 0.00 13.07
N GLY A 88 -10.77 0.10 11.83
CA GLY A 88 -12.12 0.59 11.53
C GLY A 88 -12.24 1.05 10.09
N MET A 89 -12.18 0.12 9.14
CA MET A 89 -12.90 0.29 7.89
C MET A 89 -14.38 0.06 8.21
N VAL A 90 -15.10 1.15 8.46
CA VAL A 90 -16.53 1.32 8.15
C VAL A 90 -16.72 2.76 7.71
#